data_AF-A0A8H4MDD6-F1
#
_entry.id   AF-A0A8H4MDD6-F1
#
_cell.length_a   1.000
_cell.length_b   1.000
_cell.length_c   1.000
_cell.angle_alpha   90.00
_cell.angle_beta   90.00
_cell.angle_gamma   90.00
#
_symmetry.space_group_name_H-M   'P 1'
#
loop_
_entity.id
_entity.type
_entity.pdbx_description
1 polymer ?
#
loop_
_entity_poly.entity_id
_entity_poly.type
_entity_poly.pdbx_seq_one_letter_code
_entity_poly.pdbx_strand_id
1 'polypeptide(L)'
;MHLPSSLALLLATSVSTVFAKCDTSQYHYQKSTDLSFSPTTFTLIATKDEAVLVDAPISPERGEELADWIEATIPSRKLTGIYVTHGHGDHFFAIACASHGQL
;
A
#
# COMPACT_ATOMS: atom_id res chain seq x y z
N MET A 1 16.28 29.87 -36.08
CA MET A 1 15.63 28.56 -35.88
C MET A 1 16.50 27.76 -34.90
N HIS A 2 16.68 28.19 -33.65
CA HIS A 2 15.90 27.83 -32.45
C HIS A 2 15.65 26.33 -32.29
N LEU A 3 16.56 25.64 -31.58
CA LEU A 3 16.31 24.36 -30.91
C LEU A 3 15.35 24.58 -29.74
N PRO A 4 14.45 23.64 -29.42
CA PRO A 4 13.71 23.70 -28.16
C PRO A 4 14.55 23.19 -26.99
N SER A 5 14.57 24.00 -25.93
CA SER A 5 15.08 23.70 -24.60
C SER A 5 13.94 23.19 -23.71
N SER A 6 14.20 22.06 -23.05
CA SER A 6 13.77 21.67 -21.69
C SER A 6 12.29 21.54 -21.34
N LEU A 7 11.98 20.46 -20.60
CA LEU A 7 11.21 20.35 -19.34
C LEU A 7 10.28 19.12 -19.39
N ALA A 8 10.27 18.14 -18.49
CA ALA A 8 11.04 17.87 -17.29
C ALA A 8 11.04 16.34 -17.07
N LEU A 9 12.19 15.83 -16.68
CA LEU A 9 12.33 14.57 -15.96
C LEU A 9 11.78 14.77 -14.54
N LEU A 10 10.66 14.13 -14.20
CA LEU A 10 10.36 13.80 -12.80
C LEU A 10 10.35 12.28 -12.66
N LEU A 11 11.18 11.82 -11.75
CA LEU A 11 11.53 10.42 -11.52
C LEU A 11 10.30 9.58 -11.20
N ALA A 12 10.17 8.48 -11.94
CA ALA A 12 9.30 7.38 -11.59
C ALA A 12 9.74 6.78 -10.24
N THR A 13 8.72 6.51 -9.43
CA THR A 13 8.66 5.56 -8.30
C THR A 13 9.59 5.83 -7.14
N SER A 14 9.00 6.25 -6.01
CA SER A 14 9.47 5.85 -4.69
C SER A 14 9.50 4.32 -4.64
N VAL A 15 10.64 3.73 -5.00
CA VAL A 15 10.96 2.38 -4.54
C VAL A 15 11.34 2.57 -3.08
N SER A 16 10.39 2.41 -2.17
CA SER A 16 10.75 2.04 -0.81
C SER A 16 11.38 0.66 -0.91
N THR A 17 12.69 0.62 -1.15
CA THR A 17 13.45 -0.62 -1.00
C THR A 17 13.41 -0.95 0.48
N VAL A 18 12.39 -1.70 0.91
CA VAL A 18 12.48 -2.46 2.15
C VAL A 18 13.49 -3.55 1.85
N PHE A 19 14.76 -3.27 2.14
CA PHE A 19 15.73 -4.34 2.32
C PHE A 19 15.26 -5.16 3.51
N ALA A 20 14.49 -6.22 3.25
CA ALA A 20 14.42 -7.34 4.17
C ALA A 20 15.84 -7.91 4.20
N LYS A 21 16.65 -7.44 5.15
CA LYS A 21 17.90 -8.12 5.49
C LYS A 21 17.47 -9.52 5.88
N CYS A 22 17.78 -10.51 5.04
CA CYS A 22 17.75 -11.90 5.44
C CYS A 22 18.85 -12.06 6.48
N ASP A 23 18.51 -11.80 7.73
CA ASP A 23 19.35 -12.13 8.86
C ASP A 23 18.97 -13.55 9.28
N THR A 24 19.93 -14.46 9.14
CA THR A 24 19.83 -15.83 9.66
C THR A 24 20.14 -15.89 11.15
N SER A 25 20.22 -14.74 11.84
CA SER A 25 20.29 -14.69 13.30
C SER A 25 18.99 -15.19 13.94
N GLN A 26 19.12 -15.72 15.15
CA GLN A 26 18.07 -16.42 15.89
C GLN A 26 16.75 -15.62 15.90
N TYR A 27 15.66 -16.23 15.44
CA TYR A 27 14.32 -15.65 15.54
C TYR A 27 13.94 -15.54 17.03
N HIS A 28 14.13 -14.36 17.63
CA HIS A 28 13.66 -14.08 18.98
C HIS A 28 12.16 -13.85 18.93
N TYR A 29 11.37 -14.89 19.25
CA TYR A 29 9.93 -14.73 19.44
C TYR A 29 9.70 -13.68 20.53
N GLN A 30 9.03 -12.60 20.17
CA GLN A 30 8.82 -11.47 21.06
C GLN A 30 7.83 -11.85 22.15
N LYS A 31 8.37 -12.33 23.28
CA LYS A 31 7.63 -12.62 24.51
C LYS A 31 7.82 -11.45 25.48
N SER A 32 7.50 -10.25 25.05
CA SER A 32 7.47 -9.06 25.88
C SER A 32 6.02 -8.63 26.09
N THR A 33 5.73 -8.05 27.26
CA THR A 33 4.48 -7.31 27.51
C THR A 33 4.58 -5.87 27.03
N ASP A 34 5.65 -5.53 26.33
CA ASP A 34 5.82 -4.25 25.66
C ASP A 34 4.93 -4.26 24.42
N LEU A 35 3.86 -3.46 24.45
CA LEU A 35 2.91 -3.28 23.36
C LEU A 35 3.51 -2.36 22.29
N SER A 36 4.73 -2.66 21.85
CA SER A 36 5.38 -1.91 20.79
C SER A 36 4.60 -2.00 19.48
N PHE A 37 4.80 -0.98 18.65
CA PHE A 37 4.18 -0.85 17.33
C PHE A 37 4.41 -2.09 16.45
N SER A 38 3.32 -2.67 15.92
CA SER A 38 3.37 -3.73 14.91
C SER A 38 3.14 -3.13 13.52
N PRO A 39 4.13 -3.13 12.61
CA PRO A 39 3.93 -2.64 11.26
C PRO A 39 3.02 -3.58 10.46
N THR A 40 1.95 -3.03 9.89
CA THR A 40 1.10 -3.71 8.90
C THR A 40 1.44 -3.25 7.49
N THR A 41 1.29 -4.12 6.50
CA THR A 41 1.52 -3.81 5.09
C THR A 41 0.28 -4.08 4.27
N PHE A 42 0.04 -3.25 3.25
CA PHE A 42 -0.97 -3.44 2.22
C PHE A 42 -0.31 -3.30 0.85
N THR A 43 -0.79 -4.04 -0.15
CA THR A 43 -0.17 -4.10 -1.49
C THR A 43 -1.20 -3.85 -2.57
N LEU A 44 -0.90 -2.95 -3.51
CA LEU A 44 -1.71 -2.73 -4.70
C LEU A 44 -1.08 -3.45 -5.89
N ILE A 45 -1.83 -4.37 -6.48
CA ILE A 45 -1.41 -5.12 -7.68
C ILE A 45 -2.24 -4.60 -8.85
N ALA A 46 -1.59 -4.00 -9.85
CA ALA A 46 -2.27 -3.37 -10.98
C ALA A 46 -1.86 -3.98 -12.32
N THR A 47 -2.83 -4.08 -13.23
CA THR A 47 -2.65 -4.37 -14.66
C THR A 47 -2.77 -3.08 -15.48
N LYS A 48 -3.03 -3.18 -16.78
CA LYS A 48 -3.27 -1.98 -17.62
C LYS A 48 -4.59 -1.29 -17.28
N ASP A 49 -5.64 -2.06 -16.94
CA ASP A 49 -7.02 -1.55 -16.76
C ASP A 49 -7.56 -1.73 -15.33
N GLU A 50 -7.03 -2.70 -14.59
CA GLU A 50 -7.62 -3.14 -13.32
C GLU A 50 -6.57 -3.21 -12.20
N ALA A 51 -7.03 -3.23 -10.96
CA ALA A 51 -6.20 -3.43 -9.78
C ALA A 51 -6.90 -4.26 -8.70
N VAL A 52 -6.10 -4.90 -7.86
CA VAL A 52 -6.53 -5.58 -6.64
C VAL A 52 -5.71 -5.06 -5.47
N LEU A 53 -6.39 -4.73 -4.37
CA LEU A 53 -5.77 -4.39 -3.09
C LEU A 53 -5.61 -5.66 -2.24
N VAL A 54 -4.45 -5.84 -1.63
CA VAL A 54 -4.18 -6.90 -0.65
C VAL A 54 -4.09 -6.25 0.73
N ASP A 55 -5.01 -6.63 1.62
CA ASP A 55 -5.20 -6.09 2.97
C ASP A 55 -5.49 -4.57 3.04
N ALA A 56 -5.97 -4.11 4.20
CA ALA A 56 -6.28 -2.72 4.51
C ALA A 56 -5.91 -2.40 5.97
N PRO A 57 -5.69 -1.12 6.33
CA PRO A 57 -5.31 -0.76 7.69
C PRO A 57 -6.46 -0.96 8.69
N ILE A 58 -6.13 -0.87 9.98
CA ILE A 58 -7.11 -0.99 11.06
C ILE A 58 -7.95 0.28 11.28
N SER A 59 -7.38 1.46 11.00
CA SER A 59 -7.99 2.77 11.30
C SER A 59 -8.70 3.34 10.07
N PRO A 60 -9.92 3.89 10.21
CA PRO A 60 -10.61 4.62 9.13
C PRO A 60 -9.78 5.77 8.54
N GLU A 61 -9.11 6.57 9.37
CA GLU A 61 -8.24 7.66 8.93
C GLU A 61 -7.14 7.16 7.99
N ARG A 62 -6.52 6.03 8.34
CA ARG A 62 -5.51 5.37 7.50
C ARG A 62 -6.13 4.75 6.25
N GLY A 63 -7.40 4.38 6.32
CA GLY A 63 -8.19 3.95 5.17
C GLY A 63 -8.39 5.09 4.17
N GLU A 64 -8.71 6.30 4.62
CA GLU A 64 -8.80 7.47 3.74
C GLU A 64 -7.44 7.81 3.12
N GLU A 65 -6.36 7.80 3.91
CA GLU A 65 -4.99 7.97 3.38
C GLU A 65 -4.64 6.92 2.31
N LEU A 66 -5.12 5.68 2.50
CA LEU A 66 -4.94 4.60 1.54
C LEU A 66 -5.79 4.85 0.27
N ALA A 67 -7.02 5.34 0.39
CA ALA A 67 -7.87 5.67 -0.75
C ALA A 67 -7.23 6.76 -1.62
N ASP A 68 -6.77 7.86 -0.99
CA ASP A 68 -6.04 8.94 -1.67
C ASP A 68 -4.80 8.41 -2.39
N TRP A 69 -4.05 7.52 -1.74
CA TRP A 69 -2.87 6.90 -2.34
C TRP A 69 -3.23 5.98 -3.52
N ILE A 70 -4.32 5.21 -3.44
CA ILE A 70 -4.80 4.37 -4.55
C ILE A 70 -5.19 5.25 -5.72
N GLU A 71 -5.99 6.31 -5.52
CA GLU A 71 -6.38 7.25 -6.58
C GLU A 71 -5.16 7.87 -7.27
N ALA A 72 -4.16 8.31 -6.49
CA ALA A 72 -2.93 8.87 -7.03
C ALA A 72 -2.08 7.84 -7.80
N THR A 73 -2.10 6.57 -7.38
CA THR A 73 -1.28 5.50 -7.95
C THR A 73 -1.90 4.89 -9.22
N ILE A 74 -3.23 4.79 -9.26
CA ILE A 74 -3.98 4.15 -10.35
C ILE A 74 -5.14 5.03 -10.90
N PRO A 75 -4.88 6.28 -11.32
CA PRO A 75 -5.93 7.28 -11.60
C PRO A 75 -6.91 6.91 -12.72
N SER A 76 -6.58 5.94 -13.57
CA SER A 76 -7.40 5.48 -14.69
C SER A 76 -7.73 3.99 -14.64
N ARG A 77 -7.37 3.28 -13.57
CA ARG A 77 -7.64 1.84 -13.44
C ARG A 77 -8.76 1.63 -12.46
N LYS A 78 -9.54 0.58 -12.69
CA LYS A 78 -10.60 0.18 -11.78
C LYS A 78 -10.04 -0.74 -10.70
N LEU A 79 -10.23 -0.41 -9.42
CA LEU A 79 -10.08 -1.41 -8.37
C LEU A 79 -11.21 -2.43 -8.55
N THR A 80 -10.90 -3.70 -8.74
CA THR A 80 -11.91 -4.75 -9.04
C THR A 80 -12.07 -5.75 -7.91
N GLY A 81 -11.17 -5.73 -6.93
CA GLY A 81 -11.26 -6.63 -5.80
C GLY A 81 -10.32 -6.26 -4.66
N ILE A 82 -10.61 -6.87 -3.52
CA ILE A 82 -9.79 -6.82 -2.32
C ILE A 82 -9.55 -8.25 -1.87
N TYR A 83 -8.28 -8.60 -1.66
CA TYR A 83 -7.86 -9.87 -1.13
C TYR A 83 -7.41 -9.69 0.32
N VAL A 84 -8.12 -10.30 1.26
CA VAL A 84 -7.77 -10.29 2.68
C VAL A 84 -6.98 -11.55 2.99
N THR A 85 -5.77 -11.41 3.52
CA THR A 85 -4.88 -12.55 3.77
C THR A 85 -5.42 -13.49 4.83
N HIS A 86 -6.04 -12.96 5.88
CA HIS A 86 -6.70 -13.74 6.95
C HIS A 86 -7.61 -12.89 7.84
N GLY A 87 -8.33 -13.54 8.76
CA GLY A 87 -9.39 -12.95 9.59
C GLY A 87 -8.96 -12.13 10.81
N HIS A 88 -7.78 -11.48 10.80
CA HIS A 88 -7.43 -10.51 11.84
C HIS A 88 -7.83 -9.09 11.45
N GLY A 89 -8.34 -8.30 12.40
CA GLY A 89 -8.98 -7.01 12.13
C GLY A 89 -8.06 -5.97 11.49
N ASP A 90 -6.76 -6.05 11.75
CA ASP A 90 -5.72 -5.22 11.17
C ASP A 90 -5.48 -5.45 9.67
N HIS A 91 -6.22 -6.39 9.05
CA HIS A 91 -6.21 -6.64 7.61
C HIS A 91 -7.46 -6.15 6.88
N PHE A 92 -8.54 -5.80 7.58
CA PHE A 92 -9.83 -5.54 6.91
C PHE A 92 -10.73 -4.48 7.53
N PHE A 93 -10.47 -3.97 8.73
CA PHE A 93 -11.39 -3.04 9.40
C PHE A 93 -11.62 -1.75 8.62
N ALA A 94 -10.62 -1.21 7.92
CA ALA A 94 -10.77 0.00 7.13
C ALA A 94 -11.04 -0.22 5.63
N ILE A 95 -11.44 -1.42 5.19
CA ILE A 95 -11.70 -1.70 3.75
C ILE A 95 -12.68 -0.72 3.13
N ALA A 96 -13.75 -0.37 3.86
CA ALA A 96 -14.79 0.53 3.33
C ALA A 96 -14.25 1.94 3.05
N CYS A 97 -13.39 2.47 3.93
CA CYS A 97 -12.70 3.74 3.71
C CYS A 97 -11.67 3.62 2.58
N ALA A 98 -10.83 2.58 2.62
CA ALA A 98 -9.76 2.35 1.64
C ALA A 98 -10.22 2.16 0.20
N SER A 99 -11.47 1.75 -0.02
CA SER A 99 -12.04 1.51 -1.35
C SER A 99 -13.17 2.47 -1.71
N HIS A 100 -13.35 3.53 -0.93
CA HIS A 100 -14.35 4.54 -1.24
C HIS A 100 -14.06 5.17 -2.61
N GLY A 101 -15.11 5.37 -3.42
CA GLY A 101 -15.00 5.93 -4.76
C GLY A 101 -14.40 5.01 -5.83
N GLN A 102 -13.96 3.80 -5.47
CA GLN A 102 -13.22 2.89 -6.37
C GLN A 102 -14.03 1.68 -6.86
N LEU A 103 -14.90 1.12 -6.00
CA LEU A 103 -15.67 -0.12 -6.23
C LEU A 103 -17.17 0.15 -6.49
#